data_AF-A0A7C1ZSW5-F1
#
_entry.id   AF-A0A7C1ZSW5-F1
#
_cell.length_a   1.000
_cell.length_b   1.000
_cell.length_c   1.000
_cell.angle_alpha   90.00
_cell.angle_beta   90.00
_cell.angle_gamma   90.00
#
_symmetry.space_group_name_H-M   'P 1'
#
loop_
_entity.id
_entity.type
_entity.pdbx_description
1 polymer ?
#
loop_
_entity_poly.entity_id
_entity_poly.type
_entity_poly.pdbx_seq_one_letter_code
_entity_poly.pdbx_strand_id
1 'polypeptide(L)'
;ADVRGLGLFIGVDICKEGSANKQPDPEKTREIINSLRESGVLAGAAGKYGATIKLRPPLSLKREEADVFLAALAEALSVQVEQSA
;
A
#
# COMPACT_ATOMS: atom_id res chain seq x y z
N ALA A 1 -7.49 7.05 5.74
CA ALA A 1 -6.23 6.93 4.99
C ALA A 1 -5.54 8.28 4.92
N ASP A 2 -4.23 8.27 4.72
CA ASP A 2 -3.39 9.46 4.48
C ASP A 2 -2.15 9.07 3.66
N VAL A 3 -1.55 10.02 2.93
CA VAL A 3 -0.31 9.83 2.15
C VAL A 3 0.71 10.86 2.60
N ARG A 4 1.87 10.39 3.05
CA ARG A 4 2.90 11.22 3.69
C ARG A 4 4.26 10.97 3.08
N GLY A 5 5.09 12.01 2.99
CA GLY A 5 6.49 11.88 2.54
C GLY A 5 6.90 12.91 1.50
N LEU A 6 8.17 12.83 1.10
CA LEU A 6 8.79 13.70 0.09
C LEU A 6 9.76 12.90 -0.76
N GLY A 7 9.82 13.21 -2.06
CA GLY A 7 10.67 12.50 -3.02
C GLY A 7 10.37 11.01 -3.07
N LEU A 8 11.42 10.17 -3.03
CA LEU A 8 11.33 8.71 -3.06
C LEU A 8 11.27 8.07 -1.65
N PHE A 9 10.71 8.78 -0.68
CA PHE A 9 10.45 8.27 0.67
C PHE A 9 9.00 8.60 1.06
N ILE A 10 8.10 7.66 0.79
CA ILE A 10 6.64 7.86 0.91
C ILE A 10 6.04 6.76 1.80
N GLY A 11 5.09 7.13 2.64
CA GLY A 11 4.24 6.25 3.44
C GLY A 11 2.78 6.42 3.07
N VAL A 12 2.08 5.30 2.84
CA VAL A 12 0.63 5.28 2.57
C VAL A 12 -0.07 4.59 3.75
N ASP A 13 -0.85 5.34 4.52
CA ASP A 13 -1.57 4.82 5.68
C ASP A 13 -2.90 4.20 5.27
N ILE A 14 -3.06 2.92 5.58
CA ILE A 14 -4.28 2.16 5.37
C ILE A 14 -5.12 2.20 6.64
N CYS A 15 -6.37 2.58 6.49
CA CYS A 15 -7.35 2.62 7.57
C CYS A 15 -8.54 1.75 7.22
N LYS A 16 -9.27 1.30 8.25
CA LYS A 16 -10.51 0.56 8.07
C LYS A 16 -11.51 1.40 7.27
N GLU A 17 -12.16 0.76 6.32
CA GLU A 17 -13.20 1.38 5.51
C GLU A 17 -14.36 1.87 6.39
N GLY A 18 -14.93 3.03 6.05
CA GLY A 18 -16.03 3.65 6.81
C GLY A 18 -15.65 4.17 8.21
N SER A 19 -14.39 4.05 8.65
CA SER A 19 -13.98 4.50 9.98
C SER A 19 -13.86 6.02 10.09
N ALA A 20 -14.75 6.65 10.87
CA ALA A 20 -14.71 8.09 11.17
C ALA A 20 -13.39 8.53 11.83
N ASN A 21 -12.73 7.63 12.56
CA ASN A 21 -11.52 7.93 13.34
C ASN A 21 -10.22 7.51 12.65
N LYS A 22 -10.26 7.18 11.33
CA LYS A 22 -9.10 6.70 10.57
C LYS A 22 -8.39 5.53 11.28
N GLN A 23 -9.15 4.58 11.83
CA GLN A 23 -8.57 3.45 12.58
C GLN A 23 -7.61 2.65 11.68
N PRO A 24 -6.36 2.40 12.12
CA PRO A 24 -5.38 1.65 11.33
C PRO A 24 -5.86 0.25 10.95
N ASP A 25 -5.51 -0.21 9.74
CA ASP A 25 -5.86 -1.54 9.24
C ASP A 25 -4.62 -2.33 8.78
N PRO A 26 -3.93 -3.01 9.72
CA PRO A 26 -2.73 -3.78 9.40
C PRO A 26 -3.02 -5.04 8.57
N GLU A 27 -4.21 -5.63 8.71
CA GLU A 27 -4.59 -6.83 7.97
C GLU A 27 -4.74 -6.48 6.49
N LYS A 28 -5.50 -5.43 6.17
CA LYS A 28 -5.64 -4.96 4.79
C LYS A 28 -4.30 -4.49 4.21
N THR A 29 -3.46 -3.84 5.02
CA THR A 29 -2.10 -3.45 4.60
C THR A 29 -1.28 -4.66 4.17
N ARG A 30 -1.34 -5.76 4.94
CA ARG A 30 -0.62 -7.00 4.65
C ARG A 30 -1.15 -7.70 3.40
N GLU A 31 -2.47 -7.72 3.20
CA GLU A 31 -3.10 -8.22 1.98
C GLU A 31 -2.58 -7.47 0.74
N ILE A 32 -2.61 -6.13 0.79
CA ILE A 32 -2.12 -5.29 -0.32
C ILE A 32 -0.64 -5.58 -0.61
N ILE A 33 0.21 -5.65 0.42
CA ILE A 33 1.64 -5.93 0.25
C ILE A 33 1.88 -7.32 -0.36
N ASN A 34 1.10 -8.33 0.03
CA ASN A 34 1.20 -9.67 -0.54
C ASN A 34 0.76 -9.70 -2.01
N SER A 35 -0.32 -8.99 -2.36
CA SER A 35 -0.77 -8.85 -3.73
C SER A 35 0.28 -8.13 -4.59
N LEU A 36 0.87 -7.03 -4.10
CA LEU A 36 1.98 -6.36 -4.77
C LEU A 36 3.16 -7.31 -5.02
N ARG A 37 3.51 -8.15 -4.03
CA ARG A 37 4.57 -9.16 -4.19
C ARG A 37 4.25 -10.15 -5.30
N GLU A 38 3.00 -10.60 -5.40
CA GLU A 38 2.54 -11.52 -6.46
C GLU A 38 2.62 -10.88 -7.85
N SER A 39 2.43 -9.56 -7.94
CA SER A 39 2.65 -8.75 -9.14
C SER A 39 4.12 -8.37 -9.39
N GLY A 40 5.07 -8.90 -8.60
CA GLY A 40 6.50 -8.62 -8.76
C GLY A 40 6.98 -7.28 -8.17
N VAL A 41 6.14 -6.59 -7.39
CA VAL A 41 6.46 -5.31 -6.76
C VAL A 41 6.68 -5.48 -5.26
N LEU A 42 7.90 -5.19 -4.80
CA LEU A 42 8.27 -5.37 -3.40
C LEU A 42 8.06 -4.08 -2.58
N ALA A 43 7.11 -4.13 -1.66
CA ALA A 43 6.90 -3.11 -0.64
C ALA A 43 6.91 -3.75 0.76
N GLY A 44 6.98 -2.92 1.80
CA GLY A 44 6.95 -3.40 3.18
C GLY A 44 6.03 -2.57 4.06
N ALA A 45 5.59 -3.16 5.16
CA ALA A 45 4.81 -2.47 6.18
C ALA A 45 5.72 -1.63 7.10
N ALA A 46 5.17 -0.55 7.66
CA ALA A 46 5.81 0.32 8.63
C ALA A 46 4.76 0.96 9.57
N GLY A 47 5.23 1.83 10.46
CA GLY A 47 4.41 2.53 11.44
C GLY A 47 4.12 1.69 12.68
N LYS A 48 3.66 2.35 13.75
CA LYS A 48 3.39 1.73 15.07
C LYS A 48 2.46 0.52 14.98
N TYR A 49 1.50 0.57 14.07
CA TYR A 49 0.46 -0.44 13.92
C TYR A 49 0.73 -1.40 12.77
N GLY A 50 1.80 -1.23 11.98
CA GLY A 50 2.03 -2.01 10.76
C GLY A 50 1.03 -1.69 9.63
N ALA A 51 0.33 -0.56 9.71
CA ALA A 51 -0.74 -0.18 8.79
C ALA A 51 -0.30 0.89 7.76
N THR A 52 1.00 1.03 7.52
CA THR A 52 1.56 1.97 6.55
C THR A 52 2.36 1.20 5.50
N ILE A 53 2.03 1.34 4.23
CA ILE A 53 2.87 0.85 3.11
C ILE A 53 4.05 1.80 2.96
N LYS A 54 5.28 1.28 3.02
CA LYS A 54 6.52 2.04 2.93
C LYS A 54 7.13 1.92 1.55
N LEU A 55 7.28 3.06 0.87
CA LEU A 55 7.87 3.20 -0.46
C LEU A 55 9.22 3.91 -0.33
N ARG A 56 10.30 3.17 -0.58
CA ARG A 56 11.69 3.66 -0.54
C ARG A 56 12.55 2.96 -1.60
N PRO A 57 12.21 3.12 -2.89
CA PRO A 57 12.93 2.46 -3.97
C PRO A 57 14.37 2.98 -4.08
N PRO A 58 15.24 2.30 -4.85
CA PRO A 58 16.52 2.86 -5.26
C PRO A 58 16.35 4.24 -5.91
N LEU A 59 17.32 5.16 -5.71
CA LEU A 59 17.25 6.52 -6.27
C LEU A 59 17.34 6.56 -7.81
N SER A 60 17.74 5.46 -8.43
CA SER A 60 17.76 5.28 -9.88
C SER A 60 16.39 4.90 -10.47
N LEU A 61 15.33 4.85 -9.65
CA LEU A 61 13.97 4.54 -10.10
C LEU A 61 13.58 5.47 -11.25
N LYS A 62 13.07 4.88 -12.32
CA LYS A 62 12.53 5.61 -13.47
C LYS A 62 11.02 5.77 -13.35
N ARG A 63 10.48 6.69 -14.16
CA ARG A 63 9.05 6.99 -14.16
C ARG A 63 8.22 5.77 -14.56
N GLU A 64 8.70 5.01 -15.53
CA GLU A 64 7.99 3.83 -16.04
C GLU A 64 7.88 2.73 -14.97
N GLU A 65 8.88 2.60 -14.09
CA GLU A 65 8.84 1.66 -12.97
C GLU A 65 7.86 2.13 -11.88
N ALA A 66 7.72 3.44 -11.68
CA ALA A 66 6.69 4.00 -10.81
C ALA A 66 5.27 3.73 -11.36
N ASP A 67 5.09 3.78 -12.67
CA ASP A 67 3.81 3.47 -13.32
C ASP A 67 3.43 1.99 -13.13
N VAL A 68 4.41 1.06 -13.21
CA VAL A 68 4.20 -0.36 -12.88
C VAL A 68 3.74 -0.53 -11.44
N PHE A 69 4.38 0.15 -10.48
CA PHE A 69 3.93 0.13 -9.08
C PHE A 69 2.51 0.66 -8.91
N LEU A 70 2.17 1.78 -9.54
CA LEU A 70 0.86 2.40 -9.43
C LEU A 70 -0.24 1.50 -10.00
N ALA A 71 0.01 0.84 -11.14
CA ALA A 71 -0.91 -0.14 -11.72
C ALA A 71 -1.13 -1.32 -10.77
N ALA A 72 -0.07 -1.93 -10.25
CA ALA A 72 -0.17 -3.04 -9.32
C ALA A 72 -0.87 -2.64 -8.01
N LEU A 73 -0.63 -1.43 -7.50
CA LEU A 73 -1.32 -0.92 -6.31
C LEU A 73 -2.80 -0.68 -6.56
N ALA A 74 -3.17 -0.12 -7.71
CA ALA A 74 -4.57 0.09 -8.06
C ALA A 74 -5.34 -1.24 -8.13
N GLU A 75 -4.72 -2.27 -8.71
CA GLU A 75 -5.30 -3.61 -8.75
C GLU A 75 -5.43 -4.22 -7.35
N ALA A 76 -4.37 -4.17 -6.54
CA ALA A 76 -4.38 -4.68 -5.16
C ALA A 76 -5.43 -4.00 -4.27
N LEU A 77 -5.74 -2.72 -4.53
CA LEU A 77 -6.80 -1.98 -3.84
C LEU A 77 -8.20 -2.29 -4.38
N SER A 78 -8.31 -2.71 -5.63
CA SER A 78 -9.58 -3.03 -6.30
C SER A 78 -10.09 -4.44 -5.95
N VAL A 79 -9.23 -5.33 -5.44
CA VAL A 79 -9.65 -6.64 -4.92
C VAL A 79 -10.52 -6.42 -3.68
N GLN A 80 -11.82 -6.31 -3.92
CA GLN A 80 -12.87 -6.49 -2.93
C GLN A 80 -12.93 -7.98 -2.59
N VAL A 81 -12.77 -8.30 -1.31
CA VAL A 81 -13.13 -9.61 -0.80
C VAL A 81 -14.65 -9.72 -0.94
N GLU A 82 -15.12 -10.60 -1.82
CA GLU A 82 -16.46 -11.17 -1.72
C GLU A 82 -16.60 -11.70 -0.30
N GLN A 83 -17.29 -10.95 0.57
CA GLN A 83 -17.68 -11.49 1.87
C GLN A 83 -18.74 -12.55 1.61
N SER A 84 -18.42 -13.79 1.97
CA SER A 84 -19.32 -14.93 2.02
C SER A 84 -20.69 -14.54 2.60
N ALA A 85 -21.72 -14.91 1.84
CA ALA A 85 -23.04 -15.23 2.39
C ALA A 85 -22.96 -16.43 3.36
#